data_AF-F0Q6H4-F1
#
_entry.id   AF-F0Q6H4-F1
#
_cell.length_a   1.000
_cell.length_b   1.000
_cell.length_c   1.000
_cell.angle_alpha   90.00
_cell.angle_beta   90.00
_cell.angle_gamma   90.00
#
_symmetry.space_group_name_H-M   'P 1'
#
loop_
_entity.id
_entity.type
_entity.pdbx_description
1 polymer ?
#
loop_
_entity_poly.entity_id
_entity_poly.type
_entity_poly.pdbx_seq_one_letter_code
_entity_poly.pdbx_strand_id
1 'polypeptide(L)'
;MEACQENRRVVVIAAACMPLQIPPESKTRTAPRPVRPSGWHAAATAALVLAATMAHAQLPSSPQAHGRARAHADADAIRKVDFRAYLLARGGLGKQLAEEFCERDPIRHITVQYADLLGHGDEQAIVEATTCAMGNGGADITEVFRRLPDGGLAPLPLDDTGYRDGNLYEGQRRTPRLEVRHGRLTRWFVRYGEGPEGGAPQIRRTIIYRWSRDRFVIDSVKDDAIGDSSPGTAPRRATVPPG
;
A
#
# COMPACT_ATOMS: atom_id res chain seq x y z
N MET A 1 -48.67 -5.40 29.59
CA MET A 1 -47.57 -4.43 29.34
C MET A 1 -46.41 -5.24 28.78
N GLU A 2 -46.38 -5.35 27.45
CA GLU A 2 -45.35 -6.11 26.72
C GLU A 2 -44.10 -5.25 26.56
N ALA A 3 -42.95 -5.82 26.90
CA ALA A 3 -41.65 -5.20 26.68
C ALA A 3 -41.19 -5.49 25.24
N CYS A 4 -41.08 -4.45 24.42
CA CYS A 4 -40.44 -4.54 23.10
C CYS A 4 -38.93 -4.77 23.29
N GLN A 5 -38.51 -6.00 23.01
CA GLN A 5 -37.13 -6.42 22.86
C GLN A 5 -36.60 -5.91 21.51
N GLU A 6 -35.81 -4.83 21.53
CA GLU A 6 -35.21 -4.26 20.32
C GLU A 6 -33.99 -5.07 19.90
N ASN A 7 -34.22 -5.98 18.95
CA ASN A 7 -33.19 -6.72 18.22
C ASN A 7 -32.36 -5.76 17.34
N ARG A 8 -31.30 -5.17 17.90
CA ARG A 8 -30.25 -4.52 17.10
C ARG A 8 -29.43 -5.59 16.38
N ARG A 9 -29.79 -5.86 15.13
CA ARG A 9 -28.92 -6.56 14.17
C ARG A 9 -27.73 -5.65 13.85
N VAL A 10 -26.58 -5.97 14.41
CA VAL A 10 -25.28 -5.46 13.96
C VAL A 10 -25.03 -6.10 12.59
N VAL A 11 -25.23 -5.34 11.51
CA VAL A 11 -24.87 -5.77 10.16
C VAL A 11 -23.39 -5.40 9.95
N VAL A 12 -22.53 -6.39 10.16
CA VAL A 12 -21.15 -6.35 9.71
C VAL A 12 -21.18 -6.40 8.19
N ILE A 13 -20.74 -5.33 7.52
CA ILE A 13 -20.41 -5.40 6.09
C ILE A 13 -19.23 -6.36 6.00
N ALA A 14 -19.51 -7.60 5.64
CA ALA A 14 -18.51 -8.62 5.44
C ALA A 14 -17.59 -8.18 4.29
N ALA A 15 -16.40 -7.72 4.63
CA ALA A 15 -15.25 -7.91 3.77
C ALA A 15 -15.18 -9.42 3.48
N ALA A 16 -15.24 -9.80 2.21
CA ALA A 16 -15.16 -11.19 1.80
C ALA A 16 -13.82 -11.80 2.27
N CYS A 17 -13.85 -12.47 3.42
CA CYS A 17 -12.86 -13.47 3.79
C CYS A 17 -13.03 -14.65 2.82
N MET A 18 -12.09 -14.82 1.90
CA MET A 18 -11.96 -16.09 1.19
C MET A 18 -11.48 -17.17 2.16
N PRO A 19 -11.96 -18.42 2.01
CA PRO A 19 -11.61 -19.52 2.88
C PRO A 19 -10.15 -19.95 2.69
N LEU A 20 -9.42 -20.01 3.80
CA LEU A 20 -8.18 -20.76 3.96
C LEU A 20 -8.43 -22.23 3.62
N GLN A 21 -8.05 -22.65 2.41
CA GLN A 21 -7.81 -24.06 2.12
C GLN A 21 -6.43 -24.45 2.63
N ILE A 22 -6.41 -25.26 3.68
CA ILE A 22 -5.23 -25.94 4.22
C ILE A 22 -4.83 -27.04 3.21
N PRO A 23 -3.64 -27.01 2.58
CA PRO A 23 -3.13 -28.15 1.85
C PRO A 23 -2.53 -29.18 2.84
N PRO A 24 -2.70 -30.49 2.60
CA PRO A 24 -2.12 -31.52 3.45
C PRO A 24 -0.59 -31.60 3.30
N GLU A 25 0.07 -31.96 4.40
CA GLU A 25 1.52 -32.15 4.52
C GLU A 25 2.09 -33.03 3.40
N SER A 26 3.09 -32.52 2.68
CA SER A 26 3.92 -33.32 1.78
C SER A 26 5.28 -33.59 2.43
N LYS A 27 5.55 -34.89 2.60
CA LYS A 27 6.76 -35.46 3.19
C LYS A 27 8.02 -35.09 2.39
N THR A 28 9.06 -34.80 3.15
CA THR A 28 10.46 -34.61 2.81
C THR A 28 10.96 -35.60 1.75
N ARG A 29 11.54 -35.11 0.65
CA ARG A 29 12.42 -35.92 -0.22
C ARG A 29 13.73 -35.18 -0.51
N THR A 30 14.78 -35.76 0.03
CA THR A 30 16.19 -35.39 -0.05
C THR A 30 16.70 -35.33 -1.50
N ALA A 31 17.45 -34.27 -1.83
CA ALA A 31 18.18 -34.12 -3.08
C ALA A 31 19.48 -34.97 -3.10
N PRO A 32 19.91 -35.52 -4.24
CA PRO A 32 21.28 -35.99 -4.40
C PRO A 32 22.20 -34.92 -5.04
N ARG A 33 23.44 -34.95 -4.59
CA ARG A 33 24.59 -34.07 -4.90
C ARG A 33 25.01 -34.08 -6.38
N PRO A 34 25.73 -33.03 -6.85
CA PRO A 34 26.40 -33.05 -8.15
C PRO A 34 27.75 -33.78 -8.06
N VAL A 35 28.07 -34.56 -9.09
CA VAL A 35 29.40 -35.14 -9.32
C VAL A 35 30.01 -34.48 -10.57
N ARG A 36 31.26 -34.05 -10.45
CA ARG A 36 32.22 -33.70 -11.53
C ARG A 36 33.53 -34.45 -11.18
N PRO A 37 34.55 -34.54 -12.06
CA PRO A 37 34.60 -34.55 -13.53
C PRO A 37 35.58 -35.64 -14.09
N SER A 38 35.65 -35.81 -15.41
CA SER A 38 36.82 -36.27 -16.21
C SER A 38 36.40 -36.26 -17.69
N GLY A 39 37.19 -35.96 -18.72
CA GLY A 39 38.58 -35.57 -18.88
C GLY A 39 38.97 -35.87 -20.35
N TRP A 40 39.70 -34.95 -21.00
CA TRP A 40 40.59 -35.17 -22.17
C TRP A 40 39.85 -35.32 -23.52
N HIS A 41 40.23 -34.76 -24.69
CA HIS A 41 41.37 -34.03 -25.24
C HIS A 41 40.92 -33.23 -26.48
N ALA A 42 41.68 -32.18 -26.87
CA ALA A 42 42.06 -31.76 -28.24
C ALA A 42 42.24 -30.23 -28.24
N ALA A 43 43.47 -29.75 -28.08
CA ALA A 43 44.44 -29.45 -29.14
C ALA A 43 44.24 -28.03 -29.70
N ALA A 44 45.21 -27.19 -29.37
CA ALA A 44 45.32 -25.81 -29.82
C ALA A 44 45.91 -25.75 -31.24
N THR A 45 45.39 -24.84 -32.06
CA THR A 45 46.11 -24.26 -33.20
C THR A 45 45.73 -22.79 -33.32
N ALA A 46 46.76 -21.96 -33.27
CA ALA A 46 46.70 -20.52 -33.48
C ALA A 46 46.59 -20.20 -34.98
N ALA A 47 45.91 -19.11 -35.32
CA ALA A 47 46.21 -18.33 -36.52
C ALA A 47 45.79 -16.87 -36.32
N LEU A 48 46.79 -15.99 -36.25
CA LEU A 48 46.67 -14.56 -36.44
C LEU A 48 46.47 -14.28 -37.94
N VAL A 49 45.42 -13.56 -38.30
CA VAL A 49 45.36 -12.83 -39.57
C VAL A 49 44.80 -11.43 -39.30
N LEU A 50 45.66 -10.42 -39.44
CA LEU A 50 45.26 -9.04 -39.65
C LEU A 50 44.76 -8.90 -41.09
N ALA A 51 43.57 -8.34 -41.27
CA ALA A 51 43.20 -7.63 -42.49
C ALA A 51 42.24 -6.50 -42.12
N ALA A 52 42.67 -5.27 -42.40
CA ALA A 52 41.90 -4.06 -42.24
C ALA A 52 40.92 -3.91 -43.42
N THR A 53 39.65 -3.62 -43.13
CA THR A 53 38.74 -2.95 -44.06
C THR A 53 37.88 -1.97 -43.27
N MET A 54 38.03 -0.69 -43.61
CA MET A 54 37.21 0.40 -43.07
C MET A 54 35.75 0.20 -43.48
N ALA A 55 34.91 -0.20 -42.53
CA ALA A 55 33.47 -0.06 -42.65
C ALA A 55 33.06 1.18 -41.86
N HIS A 56 32.64 2.23 -42.56
CA HIS A 56 31.87 3.31 -41.96
C HIS A 56 30.57 2.69 -41.42
N ALA A 57 30.56 2.36 -40.13
CA ALA A 57 29.34 2.02 -39.42
C ALA A 57 28.48 3.29 -39.37
N GLN A 58 27.53 3.39 -40.30
CA GLN A 58 26.37 4.25 -40.10
C GLN A 58 25.71 3.82 -38.79
N LEU A 59 25.83 4.66 -37.77
CA LEU A 59 25.09 4.51 -36.53
C LEU A 59 23.60 4.38 -36.88
N PRO A 60 22.90 3.32 -36.44
CA PRO A 60 21.46 3.29 -36.55
C PRO A 60 20.91 4.47 -35.74
N SER A 61 20.21 5.37 -36.43
CA SER A 61 19.45 6.45 -35.82
C SER A 61 18.56 5.89 -34.72
N SER A 62 18.82 6.30 -33.48
CA SER A 62 18.17 5.77 -32.28
C SER A 62 16.64 5.98 -32.35
N PRO A 63 15.81 4.95 -32.12
CA PRO A 63 14.37 5.12 -31.98
C PRO A 63 14.04 5.57 -30.55
N GLN A 64 14.56 6.71 -30.10
CA GLN A 64 14.39 7.17 -28.71
C GLN A 64 13.19 8.11 -28.48
N ALA A 65 12.55 8.60 -29.54
CA ALA A 65 11.42 9.53 -29.38
C ALA A 65 10.09 8.86 -28.99
N HIS A 66 9.84 7.63 -29.46
CA HIS A 66 8.55 6.94 -29.21
C HIS A 66 8.52 6.17 -27.87
N GLY A 67 9.67 5.72 -27.36
CA GLY A 67 9.73 5.00 -26.07
C GLY A 67 9.50 5.92 -24.87
N ARG A 68 10.02 7.14 -24.93
CA ARG A 68 9.90 8.11 -23.82
C ARG A 68 8.49 8.68 -23.71
N ALA A 69 7.84 8.96 -24.84
CA ALA A 69 6.45 9.45 -24.86
C ALA A 69 5.44 8.38 -24.39
N ARG A 70 5.64 7.10 -24.73
CA ARG A 70 4.83 5.99 -24.21
C ARG A 70 5.04 5.78 -22.71
N ALA A 71 6.28 5.75 -22.24
CA ALA A 71 6.59 5.60 -20.82
C ALA A 71 5.99 6.73 -19.96
N HIS A 72 5.99 7.98 -20.45
CA HIS A 72 5.32 9.08 -19.76
C HIS A 72 3.78 8.99 -19.83
N ALA A 73 3.21 8.53 -20.96
CA ALA A 73 1.77 8.34 -21.09
C ALA A 73 1.22 7.22 -20.18
N ASP A 74 2.02 6.18 -19.95
CA ASP A 74 1.72 5.06 -19.05
C ASP A 74 1.96 5.42 -17.57
N ALA A 75 2.97 6.23 -17.25
CA ALA A 75 3.22 6.70 -15.88
C ALA A 75 2.02 7.48 -15.31
N ASP A 76 1.38 8.33 -16.12
CA ASP A 76 0.18 9.09 -15.72
C ASP A 76 -1.13 8.29 -15.85
N ALA A 77 -1.07 7.02 -16.25
CA ALA A 77 -2.26 6.24 -16.59
C ALA A 77 -3.20 6.06 -15.39
N ILE A 78 -2.67 5.87 -14.18
CA ILE A 78 -3.49 5.71 -12.98
C ILE A 78 -4.11 7.03 -12.51
N ARG A 79 -3.51 8.18 -12.83
CA ARG A 79 -4.03 9.51 -12.49
C ARG A 79 -5.27 9.89 -13.28
N LYS A 80 -5.49 9.26 -14.44
CA LYS A 80 -6.65 9.47 -15.31
C LYS A 80 -7.88 8.65 -14.90
N VAL A 81 -7.76 7.82 -13.87
CA VAL A 81 -8.83 6.95 -13.40
C VAL A 81 -9.86 7.76 -12.62
N ASP A 82 -11.14 7.63 -13.00
CA ASP A 82 -12.25 8.09 -12.17
C ASP A 82 -12.54 7.05 -11.07
N PHE A 83 -11.86 7.20 -9.94
CA PHE A 83 -12.01 6.30 -8.80
C PHE A 83 -13.41 6.35 -8.18
N ARG A 84 -14.12 7.47 -8.30
CA ARG A 84 -15.51 7.56 -7.82
C ARG A 84 -16.40 6.66 -8.67
N ALA A 85 -16.33 6.79 -10.00
CA ALA A 85 -17.10 5.94 -10.91
C ALA A 85 -16.72 4.46 -10.75
N TYR A 86 -15.42 4.16 -10.67
CA TYR A 86 -14.92 2.80 -10.47
C TYR A 86 -15.48 2.16 -9.19
N LEU A 87 -15.37 2.85 -8.05
CA LEU A 87 -15.83 2.31 -6.77
C LEU A 87 -17.34 2.06 -6.76
N LEU A 88 -18.13 2.95 -7.35
CA LEU A 88 -19.59 2.80 -7.45
C LEU A 88 -20.01 1.62 -8.34
N ALA A 89 -19.26 1.36 -9.41
CA ALA A 89 -19.52 0.21 -10.28
C ALA A 89 -19.08 -1.12 -9.66
N ARG A 90 -18.00 -1.10 -8.84
CA ARG A 90 -17.38 -2.31 -8.30
C ARG A 90 -18.32 -3.05 -7.35
N GLY A 91 -18.60 -4.31 -7.68
CA GLY A 91 -19.41 -5.20 -6.84
C GLY A 91 -20.85 -4.71 -6.61
N GLY A 92 -21.36 -3.77 -7.43
CA GLY A 92 -22.69 -3.20 -7.26
C GLY A 92 -22.80 -2.21 -6.08
N LEU A 93 -21.68 -1.71 -5.54
CA LEU A 93 -21.67 -0.81 -4.37
C LEU A 93 -22.61 0.39 -4.55
N GLY A 94 -22.61 1.04 -5.71
CA GLY A 94 -23.46 2.21 -5.96
C GLY A 94 -24.95 1.87 -5.90
N LYS A 95 -25.34 0.70 -6.39
CA LYS A 95 -26.72 0.21 -6.31
C LYS A 95 -27.09 -0.07 -4.85
N GLN A 96 -26.23 -0.77 -4.12
CA GLN A 96 -26.46 -1.06 -2.70
C GLN A 96 -26.62 0.23 -1.88
N LEU A 97 -25.72 1.19 -2.06
CA LEU A 97 -25.80 2.49 -1.37
C LEU A 97 -27.10 3.25 -1.71
N ALA A 98 -27.53 3.19 -2.97
CA ALA A 98 -28.77 3.82 -3.42
C ALA A 98 -30.02 3.20 -2.79
N GLU A 99 -30.07 1.87 -2.69
CA GLU A 99 -31.23 1.13 -2.21
C GLU A 99 -31.32 1.14 -0.67
N GLU A 100 -30.19 1.15 0.04
CA GLU A 100 -30.15 0.94 1.49
C GLU A 100 -29.87 2.21 2.31
N PHE A 101 -29.19 3.22 1.74
CA PHE A 101 -28.64 4.32 2.54
C PHE A 101 -28.99 5.72 2.01
N CYS A 102 -28.82 5.99 0.72
CA CYS A 102 -29.01 7.34 0.19
C CYS A 102 -29.38 7.40 -1.30
N GLU A 103 -30.38 8.21 -1.65
CA GLU A 103 -30.78 8.40 -3.05
C GLU A 103 -29.78 9.24 -3.87
N ARG A 104 -28.93 10.04 -3.22
CA ARG A 104 -27.97 10.94 -3.87
C ARG A 104 -26.62 10.94 -3.17
N ASP A 105 -25.57 11.21 -3.95
CA ASP A 105 -24.17 11.30 -3.53
C ASP A 105 -23.69 10.08 -2.71
N PRO A 106 -23.71 8.88 -3.30
CA PRO A 106 -23.30 7.65 -2.62
C PRO A 106 -21.87 7.69 -2.08
N ILE A 107 -20.97 8.44 -2.74
CA ILE A 107 -19.67 8.82 -2.19
C ILE A 107 -19.72 10.31 -1.83
N ARG A 108 -19.64 10.63 -0.53
CA ARG A 108 -19.67 12.01 -0.01
C ARG A 108 -18.34 12.72 -0.20
N HIS A 109 -17.25 12.00 0.01
CA HIS A 109 -15.90 12.54 -0.11
C HIS A 109 -14.96 11.48 -0.66
N ILE A 110 -13.98 11.89 -1.47
CA ILE A 110 -12.91 11.03 -1.97
C ILE A 110 -11.61 11.83 -2.00
N THR A 111 -10.56 11.26 -1.44
CA THR A 111 -9.18 11.75 -1.55
C THR A 111 -8.37 10.68 -2.27
N VAL A 112 -7.54 11.10 -3.22
CA VAL A 112 -6.61 10.21 -3.92
C VAL A 112 -5.20 10.79 -3.84
N GLN A 113 -4.25 9.97 -3.39
CA GLN A 113 -2.82 10.29 -3.41
C GLN A 113 -2.12 9.32 -4.37
N TYR A 114 -1.03 9.76 -4.98
CA TYR A 114 -0.27 8.96 -5.95
C TYR A 114 1.20 8.88 -5.54
N ALA A 115 1.79 7.69 -5.65
CA ALA A 115 3.21 7.47 -5.44
C ALA A 115 3.68 6.14 -6.06
N ASP A 116 4.95 6.06 -6.46
CA ASP A 116 5.61 4.78 -6.77
C ASP A 116 5.91 4.02 -5.46
N LEU A 117 4.94 3.25 -5.01
CA LEU A 117 5.01 2.47 -3.78
C LEU A 117 5.71 1.12 -3.98
N LEU A 118 5.77 0.65 -5.24
CA LEU A 118 6.37 -0.63 -5.61
C LEU A 118 7.85 -0.49 -6.00
N GLY A 119 8.31 0.73 -6.29
CA GLY A 119 9.68 1.02 -6.73
C GLY A 119 9.96 0.57 -8.15
N HIS A 120 8.94 0.62 -9.03
CA HIS A 120 9.04 0.14 -10.41
C HIS A 120 8.85 1.25 -11.45
N GLY A 121 8.72 2.50 -11.02
CA GLY A 121 8.51 3.65 -11.89
C GLY A 121 7.05 3.92 -12.26
N ASP A 122 6.13 2.98 -11.97
CA ASP A 122 4.70 3.16 -12.13
C ASP A 122 4.06 3.57 -10.79
N GLU A 123 3.22 4.60 -10.81
CA GLU A 123 2.53 5.05 -9.61
C GLU A 123 1.36 4.13 -9.21
N GLN A 124 1.11 4.07 -7.91
CA GLN A 124 -0.07 3.49 -7.30
C GLN A 124 -0.94 4.61 -6.73
N ALA A 125 -2.24 4.35 -6.63
CA ALA A 125 -3.21 5.28 -6.08
C ALA A 125 -3.67 4.82 -4.71
N ILE A 126 -3.56 5.69 -3.72
CA ILE A 126 -4.08 5.52 -2.38
C ILE A 126 -5.41 6.24 -2.34
N VAL A 127 -6.50 5.50 -2.17
CA VAL A 127 -7.87 6.01 -2.25
C VAL A 127 -8.51 5.91 -0.87
N GLU A 128 -8.89 7.06 -0.34
CA GLU A 128 -9.74 7.18 0.83
C GLU A 128 -11.09 7.76 0.41
N ALA A 129 -12.15 6.97 0.52
CA ALA A 129 -13.50 7.43 0.22
C ALA A 129 -14.42 7.26 1.42
N THR A 130 -15.35 8.19 1.54
CA THR A 130 -16.39 8.21 2.55
C THR A 130 -17.73 8.08 1.84
N THR A 131 -18.44 6.97 2.07
CA THR A 131 -19.77 6.77 1.52
C THR A 131 -20.84 7.50 2.32
N CYS A 132 -22.07 7.56 1.79
CA CYS A 132 -23.20 8.09 2.53
C CYS A 132 -23.69 7.19 3.68
N ALA A 133 -23.27 5.91 3.70
CA ALA A 133 -23.56 4.97 4.78
C ALA A 133 -22.70 5.19 6.03
N MET A 134 -21.89 6.27 6.06
CA MET A 134 -20.88 6.62 7.05
C MET A 134 -21.00 5.93 8.42
N GLY A 135 -20.00 5.09 8.72
CA GLY A 135 -19.80 4.47 10.04
C GLY A 135 -19.07 5.37 11.04
N ASN A 136 -18.02 4.84 11.69
CA ASN A 136 -17.32 5.37 12.89
C ASN A 136 -16.58 6.72 12.74
N GLY A 137 -16.90 7.55 11.74
CA GLY A 137 -16.24 8.81 11.45
C GLY A 137 -14.89 8.62 10.75
N GLY A 138 -14.84 8.88 9.45
CA GLY A 138 -13.64 8.69 8.62
C GLY A 138 -14.00 8.20 7.22
N ALA A 139 -12.99 7.81 6.45
CA ALA A 139 -13.21 7.03 5.25
C ALA A 139 -13.70 5.63 5.64
N ASP A 140 -14.68 5.08 4.94
CA ASP A 140 -15.14 3.69 5.08
C ASP A 140 -14.57 2.80 3.96
N ILE A 141 -13.94 3.41 2.95
CA ILE A 141 -13.13 2.75 1.93
C ILE A 141 -11.71 3.32 2.03
N THR A 142 -10.75 2.45 2.33
CA THR A 142 -9.31 2.81 2.34
C THR A 142 -8.52 1.72 1.62
N GLU A 143 -8.08 2.00 0.39
CA GLU A 143 -7.48 1.01 -0.49
C GLU A 143 -6.31 1.58 -1.29
N VAL A 144 -5.42 0.69 -1.73
CA VAL A 144 -4.33 1.02 -2.64
C VAL A 144 -4.56 0.28 -3.95
N PHE A 145 -4.44 0.96 -5.08
CA PHE A 145 -4.64 0.38 -6.40
C PHE A 145 -3.38 0.52 -7.26
N ARG A 146 -3.14 -0.48 -8.10
CA ARG A 146 -2.32 -0.34 -9.30
C ARG A 146 -3.20 -0.42 -10.55
N ARG A 147 -2.77 0.25 -11.61
CA ARG A 147 -3.35 0.05 -12.94
C ARG A 147 -2.66 -1.13 -13.62
N LEU A 148 -3.45 -2.00 -14.22
CA LEU A 148 -2.98 -3.15 -14.99
C LEU A 148 -2.77 -2.76 -16.47
N PRO A 149 -1.97 -3.53 -17.23
CA PRO A 149 -1.70 -3.24 -18.65
C PRO A 149 -2.96 -3.24 -19.54
N ASP A 150 -3.99 -3.99 -19.16
CA ASP A 150 -5.30 -4.01 -19.84
C ASP A 150 -6.18 -2.78 -19.50
N GLY A 151 -5.67 -1.88 -18.66
CA GLY A 151 -6.36 -0.69 -18.19
C GLY A 151 -7.19 -0.90 -16.93
N GLY A 152 -7.35 -2.15 -16.46
CA GLY A 152 -8.06 -2.49 -15.23
C GLY A 152 -7.34 -2.00 -13.97
N LEU A 153 -8.02 -2.12 -12.82
CA LEU A 153 -7.45 -1.80 -11.52
C LEU A 153 -7.36 -3.05 -10.67
N ALA A 154 -6.21 -3.26 -10.04
CA ALA A 154 -6.01 -4.30 -9.05
C ALA A 154 -5.77 -3.68 -7.67
N PRO A 155 -6.53 -4.08 -6.63
CA PRO A 155 -6.23 -3.68 -5.28
C PRO A 155 -4.91 -4.33 -4.82
N LEU A 156 -4.13 -3.59 -4.05
CA LEU A 156 -2.89 -4.03 -3.42
C LEU A 156 -3.17 -4.28 -1.94
N PRO A 157 -3.13 -5.54 -1.47
CA PRO A 157 -3.50 -5.88 -0.10
C PRO A 157 -2.55 -5.27 0.94
N LEU A 158 -3.10 -4.88 2.09
CA LEU A 158 -2.36 -4.57 3.31
C LEU A 158 -2.50 -5.76 4.27
N ASP A 159 -1.36 -6.28 4.74
CA ASP A 159 -1.26 -7.43 5.61
C ASP A 159 -0.71 -7.01 6.97
N ASP A 160 -1.64 -6.89 7.92
CA ASP A 160 -1.35 -6.48 9.29
C ASP A 160 -1.01 -7.67 10.21
N THR A 161 -1.07 -8.92 9.70
CA THR A 161 -0.92 -10.14 10.52
C THR A 161 0.47 -10.32 11.11
N GLY A 162 1.47 -9.61 10.56
CA GLY A 162 2.85 -9.63 11.05
C GLY A 162 3.07 -8.89 12.38
N TYR A 163 2.10 -8.11 12.86
CA TYR A 163 2.22 -7.37 14.13
C TYR A 163 2.13 -8.32 15.33
N ARG A 164 3.05 -8.18 16.30
CA ARG A 164 3.16 -9.09 17.46
C ARG A 164 2.92 -8.42 18.80
N ASP A 165 2.96 -7.09 18.87
CA ASP A 165 2.94 -6.34 20.12
C ASP A 165 1.50 -6.01 20.56
N GLY A 166 0.61 -7.00 20.50
CA GLY A 166 -0.80 -6.90 20.91
C GLY A 166 -1.76 -6.50 19.79
N ASN A 167 -2.81 -5.74 20.14
CA ASN A 167 -3.78 -5.25 19.16
C ASN A 167 -3.27 -3.98 18.45
N LEU A 168 -2.99 -4.10 17.15
CA LEU A 168 -2.50 -3.00 16.31
C LEU A 168 -3.43 -1.78 16.35
N TYR A 169 -4.73 -2.01 16.51
CA TYR A 169 -5.79 -1.00 16.47
C TYR A 169 -6.35 -0.65 17.85
N GLU A 170 -5.62 -0.96 18.91
CA GLU A 170 -6.02 -0.61 20.27
C GLU A 170 -6.20 0.90 20.45
N GLY A 171 -7.35 1.29 21.03
CA GLY A 171 -7.70 2.70 21.27
C GLY A 171 -8.13 3.47 20.02
N GLN A 172 -8.28 2.79 18.87
CA GLN A 172 -8.82 3.37 17.65
C GLN A 172 -10.31 3.69 17.81
N ARG A 173 -10.70 4.93 17.48
CA ARG A 173 -12.12 5.36 17.47
C ARG A 173 -12.66 5.66 16.08
N ARG A 174 -11.81 6.16 15.20
CA ARG A 174 -12.13 6.57 13.82
C ARG A 174 -11.42 5.66 12.86
N THR A 175 -11.90 5.56 11.61
CA THR A 175 -11.15 4.79 10.60
C THR A 175 -9.73 5.39 10.47
N PRO A 176 -8.67 4.58 10.44
CA PRO A 176 -7.32 5.09 10.31
C PRO A 176 -7.16 5.75 8.95
N ARG A 177 -6.38 6.82 8.90
CA ARG A 177 -6.05 7.48 7.64
C ARG A 177 -4.96 6.70 6.93
N LEU A 178 -5.06 6.60 5.61
CA LEU A 178 -4.07 6.00 4.74
C LEU A 178 -3.48 7.10 3.84
N GLU A 179 -2.16 7.27 3.87
CA GLU A 179 -1.47 8.33 3.15
C GLU A 179 -0.09 7.90 2.64
N VAL A 180 0.48 8.73 1.76
CA VAL A 180 1.90 8.64 1.41
C VAL A 180 2.67 9.63 2.24
N ARG A 181 3.61 9.14 3.05
CA ARG A 181 4.52 9.98 3.83
C ARG A 181 5.96 9.59 3.53
N HIS A 182 6.76 10.56 3.05
CA HIS A 182 8.15 10.34 2.64
C HIS A 182 8.32 9.18 1.63
N GLY A 183 7.39 9.04 0.67
CA GLY A 183 7.42 7.96 -0.32
C GLY A 183 7.09 6.57 0.24
N ARG A 184 6.57 6.48 1.46
CA ARG A 184 6.13 5.23 2.10
C ARG A 184 4.63 5.23 2.31
N LEU A 185 4.00 4.09 2.07
CA LEU A 185 2.62 3.87 2.45
C LEU A 185 2.53 3.87 3.99
N THR A 186 1.71 4.76 4.52
CA THR A 186 1.59 5.00 5.95
C THR A 186 0.12 4.99 6.34
N ARG A 187 -0.23 4.20 7.35
CA ARG A 187 -1.53 4.26 8.02
C ARG A 187 -1.36 4.91 9.38
N TRP A 188 -2.26 5.80 9.78
CA TRP A 188 -2.18 6.39 11.11
C TRP A 188 -3.55 6.65 11.72
N PHE A 189 -3.61 6.63 13.05
CA PHE A 189 -4.79 7.03 13.80
C PHE A 189 -4.40 7.60 15.16
N VAL A 190 -5.33 8.32 15.76
CA VAL A 190 -5.20 8.83 17.12
C VAL A 190 -5.74 7.77 18.08
N ARG A 191 -4.92 7.40 19.06
CA ARG A 191 -5.30 6.64 20.24
C ARG A 191 -5.77 7.61 21.30
N TYR A 192 -6.98 7.37 21.80
CA TYR A 192 -7.59 8.13 22.90
C TYR A 192 -7.30 7.39 24.20
N GLY A 193 -7.02 8.13 25.28
CA GLY A 193 -6.69 7.55 26.57
C GLY A 193 -7.84 6.74 27.20
N GLU A 194 -7.50 5.91 28.19
CA GLU A 194 -8.48 5.15 28.95
C GLU A 194 -9.21 6.06 29.95
N GLY A 195 -10.53 6.15 29.83
CA GLY A 195 -11.40 6.91 30.73
C GLY A 195 -12.84 7.02 30.21
N PRO A 196 -13.85 7.06 31.10
CA PRO A 196 -15.27 6.99 30.74
C PRO A 196 -15.77 8.16 29.88
N GLU A 197 -15.11 9.31 29.92
CA GLU A 197 -15.46 10.48 29.09
C GLU A 197 -14.75 10.52 27.73
N GLY A 198 -13.90 9.53 27.47
CA GLY A 198 -13.16 9.45 26.22
C GLY A 198 -12.19 10.61 26.04
N GLY A 199 -11.20 10.65 26.94
CA GLY A 199 -10.23 11.71 27.12
C GLY A 199 -9.47 12.14 25.86
N ALA A 200 -8.75 13.25 25.98
CA ALA A 200 -8.04 13.92 24.89
C ALA A 200 -7.16 12.95 24.06
N PRO A 201 -6.95 13.24 22.76
CA PRO A 201 -5.94 12.58 21.93
C PRO A 201 -4.60 12.48 22.67
N GLN A 202 -4.11 11.27 22.95
CA GLN A 202 -2.85 11.11 23.70
C GLN A 202 -1.70 10.71 22.80
N ILE A 203 -1.95 9.80 21.85
CA ILE A 203 -0.91 9.18 21.04
C ILE A 203 -1.37 9.12 19.58
N ARG A 204 -0.49 9.48 18.65
CA ARG A 204 -0.64 9.17 17.22
C ARG A 204 0.12 7.87 16.95
N ARG A 205 -0.62 6.81 16.63
CA ARG A 205 -0.03 5.57 16.11
C ARG A 205 0.17 5.72 14.62
N THR A 206 1.39 5.45 14.16
CA THR A 206 1.80 5.45 12.76
C THR A 206 2.32 4.07 12.39
N ILE A 207 1.73 3.47 11.37
CA ILE A 207 2.07 2.16 10.82
C ILE A 207 2.67 2.40 9.44
N ILE A 208 3.93 2.07 9.26
CA ILE A 208 4.63 2.19 7.98
C ILE A 208 4.66 0.82 7.33
N TYR A 209 4.33 0.78 6.05
CA TYR A 209 4.32 -0.45 5.26
C TYR A 209 5.46 -0.48 4.26
N ARG A 210 5.90 -1.68 3.93
CA ARG A 210 6.77 -1.97 2.78
C ARG A 210 6.11 -2.97 1.85
N TRP A 211 6.38 -2.86 0.57
CA TRP A 211 5.96 -3.87 -0.40
C TRP A 211 6.77 -5.16 -0.21
N SER A 212 6.08 -6.30 -0.22
CA SER A 212 6.70 -7.61 -0.06
C SER A 212 5.97 -8.64 -0.92
N ARG A 213 6.60 -9.05 -2.02
CA ARG A 213 6.06 -9.99 -3.01
C ARG A 213 4.75 -9.47 -3.65
N ASP A 214 3.63 -9.72 -3.01
CA ASP A 214 2.27 -9.52 -3.50
C ASP A 214 1.40 -8.66 -2.57
N ARG A 215 1.95 -8.14 -1.47
CA ARG A 215 1.21 -7.35 -0.47
C ARG A 215 2.10 -6.34 0.26
N PHE A 216 1.47 -5.32 0.84
CA PHE A 216 2.09 -4.43 1.81
C PHE A 216 2.11 -5.09 3.17
N VAL A 217 3.29 -5.28 3.74
CA VAL A 217 3.45 -5.81 5.11
C VAL A 217 3.94 -4.70 6.03
N ILE A 218 3.64 -4.83 7.32
CA ILE A 218 4.14 -3.89 8.33
C ILE A 218 5.67 -3.89 8.32
N ASP A 219 6.23 -2.70 8.15
CA ASP A 219 7.66 -2.42 8.27
C ASP A 219 7.99 -1.93 9.68
N SER A 220 7.19 -0.99 10.19
CA SER A 220 7.34 -0.47 11.55
C SER A 220 6.03 0.10 12.09
N VAL A 221 5.91 0.14 13.42
CA VAL A 221 4.84 0.83 14.15
C VAL A 221 5.50 1.80 15.13
N LYS A 222 5.01 3.04 15.15
CA LYS A 222 5.51 4.10 16.02
C LYS A 222 4.35 4.80 16.71
N ASP A 223 4.46 4.97 18.01
CA ASP A 223 3.52 5.72 18.84
C ASP A 223 4.19 7.04 19.27
N ASP A 224 3.63 8.17 18.82
CA ASP A 224 4.11 9.51 19.14
C ASP A 224 3.11 10.24 20.05
N ALA A 225 3.56 10.88 21.13
CA ALA A 225 2.70 11.69 21.98
C ALA A 225 2.17 12.92 21.19
N ILE A 226 0.88 13.20 21.31
CA ILE A 226 0.26 14.35 20.63
C ILE A 226 0.53 15.61 21.46
N GLY A 227 1.45 16.45 20.97
CA GLY A 227 1.85 17.69 21.63
C GLY A 227 3.37 17.90 21.71
N ASP A 228 4.17 16.84 21.53
CA ASP A 228 5.64 16.89 21.63
C ASP A 228 6.35 17.29 20.33
N SER A 229 5.65 17.99 19.43
CA SER A 229 6.26 18.60 18.24
C SER A 229 7.08 19.83 18.63
N SER A 230 8.20 19.66 19.33
CA SER A 230 9.24 20.70 19.42
C SER A 230 10.21 20.56 18.24
N PRO A 231 10.26 21.50 17.30
CA PRO A 231 11.42 21.64 16.44
C PRO A 231 12.55 22.27 17.25
N GLY A 232 13.58 21.48 17.55
CA GLY A 232 14.94 21.94 17.88
C GLY A 232 15.08 23.06 18.92
N THR A 233 14.92 22.75 20.21
CA THR A 233 15.57 23.55 21.25
C THR A 233 17.03 23.12 21.32
N ALA A 234 17.92 23.90 20.70
CA ALA A 234 19.35 23.79 20.94
C ALA A 234 19.64 23.80 22.46
N PRO A 235 20.63 23.05 22.96
CA PRO A 235 20.93 23.05 24.39
C PRO A 235 21.26 24.47 24.84
N ARG A 236 20.45 25.00 25.77
CA ARG A 236 20.75 26.26 26.46
C ARG A 236 22.11 26.09 27.15
N ARG A 237 23.11 26.80 26.63
CA ARG A 237 24.41 26.96 27.28
C ARG A 237 24.15 27.55 28.67
N ALA A 238 24.58 26.86 29.72
CA ALA A 238 24.56 27.42 31.06
C ALA A 238 25.47 28.65 31.08
N THR A 239 24.89 29.82 31.33
CA THR A 239 25.63 31.05 31.58
C THR A 239 26.19 30.95 32.99
N VAL A 240 27.52 30.86 33.11
CA VAL A 240 28.24 31.05 34.39
C VAL A 240 28.24 32.56 34.67
N PRO A 241 27.81 33.02 35.86
CA PRO A 241 27.88 34.44 36.18
C PRO A 241 29.35 34.87 36.36
N PRO A 242 29.74 36.08 35.91
CA PRO A 242 31.03 36.65 36.29
C PRO A 242 31.03 36.97 37.79
N GLY A 243 32.19 36.76 38.42
CA GLY A 243 32.41 36.92 39.86
C GLY A 243 32.43 38.36 40.36
#